data_AF-D7CF70-F1
#
_entry.id   AF-D7CF70-F1
#
_cell.length_a   1.000
_cell.length_b   1.000
_cell.length_c   1.000
_cell.angle_alpha   90.00
_cell.angle_beta   90.00
_cell.angle_gamma   90.00
#
_symmetry.space_group_name_H-M   'P 1'
#
loop_
_entity.id
_entity.type
_entity.pdbx_description
1 polymer ?
#
loop_
_entity_poly.entity_id
_entity_poly.type
_entity_poly.pdbx_seq_one_letter_code
_entity_poly.pdbx_strand_id
1 'polypeptide(L)'
;MPPRSPRRRAAAVSAALTACAALTATQAQAQATPAQDVITPATKFYVDPHSKAAKQALVDLGNGDIENATNMARLASWPQAEWFTKGTPDELRPEVNKLVHRARAVNRTPVLVAYNVPGRDCTR
;
A
#
# COMPACT_ATOMS: atom_id res chain seq x y z
N MET A 1 50.40 26.38 -32.71
CA MET A 1 49.51 25.84 -31.67
C MET A 1 48.71 27.02 -31.10
N PRO A 2 47.45 27.24 -31.52
CA PRO A 2 46.70 28.45 -31.14
C PRO A 2 46.22 28.37 -29.68
N PRO A 3 46.22 29.49 -28.92
CA PRO A 3 45.76 29.50 -27.53
C PRO A 3 44.23 29.37 -27.47
N ARG A 4 43.74 28.42 -26.66
CA ARG A 4 42.31 28.22 -26.41
C ARG A 4 41.77 29.39 -25.57
N SER A 5 40.77 30.10 -26.10
CA SER A 5 40.24 31.33 -25.52
C SER A 5 39.45 31.11 -24.22
N PRO A 6 39.57 32.02 -23.21
CA PRO A 6 38.95 31.87 -21.89
C PRO A 6 37.42 32.01 -21.91
N ARG A 7 36.86 32.58 -22.99
CA ARG A 7 35.42 32.78 -23.18
C ARG A 7 34.61 31.48 -23.21
N ARG A 8 35.20 30.36 -23.65
CA ARG A 8 34.52 29.05 -23.68
C ARG A 8 34.32 28.45 -22.29
N ARG A 9 35.16 28.81 -21.31
CA ARG A 9 35.05 28.31 -19.93
C ARG A 9 33.95 29.03 -19.14
N ALA A 10 33.74 30.32 -19.39
CA ALA A 10 32.70 31.11 -18.71
C ALA A 10 31.27 30.67 -19.10
N ALA A 11 31.06 30.26 -20.37
CA ALA A 11 29.77 29.76 -20.83
C ALA A 11 29.39 28.40 -20.21
N ALA A 12 30.36 27.53 -19.96
CA ALA A 12 30.13 26.21 -19.36
C ALA A 12 29.73 26.29 -17.87
N VAL A 13 30.26 27.27 -17.12
CA VAL A 13 29.92 27.45 -15.70
C VAL A 13 28.50 28.00 -15.52
N SER A 14 28.04 28.86 -16.43
CA SER A 14 26.71 29.49 -16.35
C SER A 14 25.57 28.51 -16.69
N ALA A 15 25.82 27.54 -17.58
CA ALA A 15 24.87 26.49 -17.93
C ALA A 15 24.72 25.42 -16.82
N ALA A 16 25.79 25.16 -16.06
CA ALA A 16 25.75 24.19 -14.95
C ALA A 16 24.96 24.70 -13.73
N LEU A 17 25.03 26.01 -13.44
CA LEU A 17 24.29 26.62 -12.33
C LEU A 17 22.78 26.73 -12.58
N THR A 18 22.35 26.90 -13.83
CA THR A 18 20.92 26.92 -14.20
C THR A 18 20.31 25.51 -14.21
N ALA A 19 21.08 24.48 -14.56
CA ALA A 19 20.62 23.09 -14.47
C ALA A 19 20.45 22.61 -13.01
N CYS A 20 21.36 22.96 -12.10
CA CYS A 20 21.23 22.60 -10.69
C CYS A 20 20.04 23.26 -9.98
N ALA A 21 19.63 24.47 -10.40
CA ALA A 21 18.46 25.15 -9.85
C ALA A 21 17.12 24.55 -10.35
N ALA A 22 17.11 23.93 -11.54
CA ALA A 22 15.92 23.27 -12.07
C ALA A 22 15.67 21.89 -11.44
N LEU A 23 16.72 21.20 -11.00
CA LEU A 23 16.63 19.88 -10.34
C LEU A 23 16.14 19.94 -8.88
N THR A 24 16.23 21.09 -8.22
CA THR A 24 15.71 21.27 -6.85
C THR A 24 14.24 21.71 -6.82
N ALA A 25 13.70 22.26 -7.91
CA ALA A 25 12.34 22.80 -7.97
C ALA A 25 11.23 21.74 -8.15
N THR A 26 11.57 20.49 -8.53
CA THR A 26 10.61 19.38 -8.66
C THR A 26 10.43 18.55 -7.39
N GLN A 27 11.07 18.91 -6.28
CA GLN A 27 10.63 18.45 -4.97
C GLN A 27 9.37 19.24 -4.60
N ALA A 28 8.26 18.90 -5.25
CA ALA A 28 6.94 19.20 -4.73
C ALA A 28 6.86 18.49 -3.36
N GLN A 29 7.28 19.19 -2.31
CA GLN A 29 6.92 18.86 -0.94
C GLN A 29 5.41 18.95 -0.90
N ALA A 30 4.75 17.80 -1.10
CA ALA A 30 3.36 17.63 -0.74
C ALA A 30 3.28 18.03 0.73
N GLN A 31 2.81 19.25 0.99
CA GLN A 31 2.51 19.69 2.34
C GLN A 31 1.45 18.72 2.84
N ALA A 32 1.86 17.82 3.75
CA ALA A 32 0.94 16.91 4.38
C ALA A 32 -0.08 17.76 5.14
N THR A 33 -1.31 17.81 4.62
CA THR A 33 -2.44 18.30 5.41
C THR A 33 -2.42 17.51 6.72
N PRO A 34 -2.48 18.18 7.90
CA PRO A 34 -2.49 17.46 9.16
C PRO A 34 -3.60 16.41 9.08
N ALA A 35 -3.18 15.13 9.20
CA ALA A 35 -4.09 14.02 9.11
C ALA A 35 -5.17 14.22 10.18
N GLN A 36 -6.39 14.48 9.73
CA GLN A 36 -7.54 14.36 10.63
C GLN A 36 -7.51 12.93 11.15
N ASP A 37 -7.66 12.75 12.46
CA ASP A 37 -7.65 11.44 13.08
C ASP A 37 -8.94 10.70 12.66
N VAL A 38 -8.91 10.11 11.48
CA VAL A 38 -10.05 9.45 10.81
C VAL A 38 -10.39 8.11 11.47
N ILE A 39 -9.52 7.63 12.35
CA ILE A 39 -9.74 6.44 13.17
C ILE A 39 -10.02 6.90 14.60
N THR A 40 -11.22 6.61 15.09
CA THR A 40 -11.65 6.90 16.46
C THR A 40 -12.03 5.61 17.16
N PRO A 41 -12.23 5.59 18.49
CA PRO A 41 -12.80 4.43 19.19
C PRO A 41 -14.16 3.97 18.66
N ALA A 42 -14.89 4.86 17.95
CA ALA A 42 -16.16 4.52 17.31
C ALA A 42 -16.00 3.83 15.94
N THR A 43 -14.80 3.85 15.35
CA THR A 43 -14.54 3.28 14.03
C THR A 43 -14.86 1.79 14.00
N LYS A 44 -15.70 1.40 13.03
CA LYS A 44 -16.06 0.00 12.80
C LYS A 44 -15.26 -0.54 11.62
N PHE A 45 -14.46 -1.56 11.88
CA PHE A 45 -13.62 -2.18 10.87
C PHE A 45 -14.41 -3.19 10.03
N TYR A 46 -13.95 -3.38 8.80
CA TYR A 46 -14.56 -4.29 7.84
C TYR A 46 -14.21 -5.74 8.16
N VAL A 47 -15.24 -6.60 8.12
CA VAL A 47 -15.10 -8.05 8.19
C VAL A 47 -15.20 -8.58 6.77
N ASP A 48 -14.16 -9.25 6.27
CA ASP A 48 -14.19 -9.79 4.90
C ASP A 48 -14.86 -11.17 4.85
N PRO A 49 -16.05 -11.31 4.22
CA PRO A 49 -16.69 -12.60 4.03
C PRO A 49 -15.88 -13.54 3.12
N HIS A 50 -14.84 -13.02 2.44
CA HIS A 50 -13.94 -13.81 1.60
C HIS A 50 -12.57 -14.10 2.25
N SER A 51 -12.43 -13.83 3.56
CA SER A 51 -11.22 -14.13 4.32
C SER A 51 -10.84 -15.61 4.24
N LYS A 52 -9.56 -15.91 4.48
CA LYS A 52 -9.09 -17.31 4.55
C LYS A 52 -9.85 -18.11 5.60
N ALA A 53 -10.18 -17.48 6.73
CA ALA A 53 -10.97 -18.13 7.78
C ALA A 53 -12.40 -18.45 7.32
N ALA A 54 -13.06 -17.53 6.62
CA ALA A 54 -14.40 -17.77 6.08
C ALA A 54 -14.40 -18.92 5.06
N LYS A 55 -13.39 -18.97 4.19
CA LYS A 55 -13.22 -20.06 3.23
C LYS A 55 -12.97 -21.40 3.92
N GLN A 56 -12.11 -21.42 4.93
CA GLN A 56 -11.83 -22.64 5.68
C GLN A 56 -13.06 -23.16 6.41
N ALA A 57 -13.88 -22.27 6.99
CA ALA A 57 -15.15 -22.68 7.62
C ALA A 57 -16.06 -23.45 6.67
N LEU A 58 -16.14 -23.04 5.40
CA LEU A 58 -16.92 -23.75 4.38
C LEU A 58 -16.29 -25.08 3.97
N VAL A 59 -14.96 -25.17 3.93
CA VAL A 59 -14.24 -26.42 3.67
C VAL A 59 -14.49 -27.42 4.79
N ASP A 60 -14.31 -27.01 6.04
CA ASP A 60 -14.52 -27.87 7.21
C ASP A 60 -15.97 -28.35 7.28
N LEU A 61 -16.93 -27.46 7.01
CA LEU A 61 -18.35 -27.80 6.96
C LEU A 61 -18.65 -28.83 5.87
N GLY A 62 -18.09 -28.65 4.67
CA GLY A 62 -18.24 -29.59 3.56
C GLY A 62 -17.65 -30.98 3.85
N ASN A 63 -16.64 -31.04 4.71
CA ASN A 63 -16.02 -32.29 5.17
C ASN A 63 -16.75 -32.93 6.36
N GLY A 64 -17.79 -32.29 6.90
CA GLY A 64 -18.51 -32.76 8.09
C GLY A 64 -17.79 -32.47 9.42
N ASP A 65 -16.71 -31.70 9.41
CA ASP A 65 -15.99 -31.27 10.61
C ASP A 65 -16.67 -30.03 11.21
N ILE A 66 -17.78 -30.26 11.89
CA ILE A 66 -18.65 -29.20 12.42
C ILE A 66 -17.94 -28.34 13.48
N GLU A 67 -17.06 -28.94 14.28
CA GLU A 67 -16.35 -28.23 15.32
C GLU A 67 -15.37 -27.21 14.72
N ASN A 68 -14.52 -27.64 13.78
CA ASN A 68 -13.59 -26.72 13.12
C ASN A 68 -14.31 -25.71 12.24
N ALA A 69 -15.38 -26.10 11.54
CA ALA A 69 -16.21 -25.16 10.80
C ALA A 69 -16.74 -24.04 11.70
N THR A 70 -17.21 -24.39 12.90
CA THR A 70 -17.71 -23.41 13.88
C THR A 70 -16.60 -22.51 14.39
N ASN A 71 -15.42 -23.06 14.70
CA ASN A 71 -14.27 -22.29 15.15
C ASN A 71 -13.76 -21.31 14.07
N MET A 72 -13.67 -21.77 12.83
CA MET A 72 -13.25 -20.94 11.69
C MET A 72 -14.30 -19.87 11.35
N ALA A 73 -15.60 -20.18 11.46
CA ALA A 73 -16.66 -19.19 11.31
C ALA A 73 -16.60 -18.11 12.41
N ARG A 74 -16.32 -18.50 13.66
CA ARG A 74 -16.09 -17.56 14.76
C ARG A 74 -14.91 -16.65 14.47
N LEU A 75 -13.77 -17.21 14.06
CA LEU A 75 -12.59 -16.41 13.68
C LEU A 75 -12.89 -15.47 12.51
N ALA A 76 -13.62 -15.95 11.49
CA ALA A 76 -14.01 -15.17 10.32
C ALA A 76 -14.94 -13.99 10.64
N SER A 77 -15.62 -14.00 11.79
CA SER A 77 -16.50 -12.90 12.23
C SER A 77 -15.74 -11.67 12.72
N TRP A 78 -14.43 -11.78 12.95
CA TRP A 78 -13.59 -10.68 13.42
C TRP A 78 -13.01 -9.88 12.25
N PRO A 79 -12.93 -8.53 12.37
CA PRO A 79 -12.17 -7.74 11.42
C PRO A 79 -10.70 -8.17 11.41
N GLN A 80 -10.17 -8.40 10.21
CA GLN A 80 -8.77 -8.78 10.00
C GLN A 80 -8.19 -7.96 8.85
N ALA A 81 -6.87 -7.81 8.85
CA ALA A 81 -6.19 -7.10 7.78
C ALA A 81 -6.01 -8.00 6.55
N GLU A 82 -6.16 -7.43 5.36
CA GLU A 82 -5.74 -8.08 4.12
C GLU A 82 -4.27 -7.75 3.84
N TRP A 83 -3.46 -8.77 3.55
CA TRP A 83 -2.02 -8.64 3.38
C TRP A 83 -1.64 -8.68 1.90
N PHE A 84 -1.05 -7.58 1.42
CA PHE A 84 -0.54 -7.46 0.06
C PHE A 84 0.98 -7.72 0.08
N THR A 85 1.35 -8.98 -0.20
CA THR A 85 2.72 -9.49 0.06
C THR A 85 3.60 -9.65 -1.19
N LYS A 86 3.04 -9.42 -2.38
CA LYS A 86 3.68 -9.62 -3.69
C LYS A 86 2.93 -8.88 -4.79
N GLY A 87 3.51 -8.82 -5.99
CA GLY A 87 2.88 -8.26 -7.19
C GLY A 87 3.38 -6.86 -7.53
N THR A 88 3.13 -6.47 -8.78
CA THR A 88 3.39 -5.13 -9.30
C THR A 88 2.25 -4.17 -8.91
N PRO A 89 2.47 -2.84 -9.02
CA PRO A 89 1.39 -1.87 -8.79
C PRO A 89 0.15 -2.09 -9.65
N ASP A 90 0.30 -2.56 -10.89
CA ASP A 90 -0.82 -2.79 -11.82
C ASP A 90 -1.65 -4.02 -11.43
N GLU A 91 -1.01 -5.06 -10.91
CA GLU A 91 -1.69 -6.25 -10.38
C GLU A 91 -2.40 -5.97 -9.05
N LEU A 92 -1.80 -5.14 -8.18
CA LEU A 92 -2.34 -4.88 -6.84
C LEU A 92 -3.45 -3.85 -6.79
N ARG A 93 -3.42 -2.84 -7.68
CA ARG A 93 -4.43 -1.77 -7.73
C ARG A 93 -5.88 -2.28 -7.82
N PRO A 94 -6.24 -3.23 -8.72
CA PRO A 94 -7.60 -3.75 -8.76
C PRO A 94 -7.99 -4.50 -7.47
N GLU A 95 -7.07 -5.25 -6.84
CA GLU A 95 -7.35 -5.99 -5.62
C GLU A 95 -7.60 -5.07 -4.42
N VAL A 96 -6.76 -4.05 -4.25
CA VAL A 96 -6.95 -2.99 -3.25
C VAL A 96 -8.27 -2.27 -3.48
N ASN A 97 -8.55 -1.88 -4.72
CA ASN A 97 -9.82 -1.23 -5.07
C ASN A 97 -11.01 -2.11 -4.70
N LYS A 98 -10.97 -3.41 -5.03
CA LYS A 98 -12.04 -4.34 -4.72
C LYS A 98 -12.29 -4.43 -3.22
N LEU A 99 -11.24 -4.50 -2.39
CA LEU A 99 -11.37 -4.52 -0.92
C LEU A 99 -12.01 -3.22 -0.39
N VAL A 100 -11.49 -2.07 -0.82
CA VAL A 100 -11.99 -0.75 -0.40
C VAL A 100 -13.45 -0.56 -0.81
N HIS A 101 -13.83 -0.97 -2.01
CA HIS A 101 -15.21 -0.87 -2.48
C HIS A 101 -16.16 -1.77 -1.66
N ARG A 102 -15.77 -3.01 -1.34
CA ARG A 102 -16.58 -3.88 -0.47
C ARG A 102 -16.78 -3.28 0.91
N ALA A 103 -15.71 -2.76 1.51
CA ALA A 103 -15.77 -2.13 2.83
C ALA A 103 -16.63 -0.86 2.84
N ARG A 104 -16.49 -0.03 1.81
CA ARG A 104 -17.32 1.18 1.62
C ARG A 104 -18.79 0.84 1.47
N ALA A 105 -19.14 -0.22 0.74
CA ALA A 105 -20.53 -0.63 0.52
C ALA A 105 -21.30 -0.92 1.82
N VAL A 106 -20.59 -1.28 2.89
CA VAL A 106 -21.17 -1.55 4.22
C VAL A 106 -20.79 -0.50 5.28
N ASN A 107 -20.24 0.65 4.86
CA ASN A 107 -19.78 1.73 5.73
C ASN A 107 -18.85 1.23 6.85
N ARG A 108 -17.79 0.52 6.46
CA ARG A 108 -16.75 0.01 7.35
C ARG A 108 -15.36 0.38 6.84
N THR A 109 -14.42 0.50 7.76
CA THR A 109 -13.02 0.82 7.44
C THR A 109 -12.24 -0.48 7.20
N PRO A 110 -11.67 -0.71 6.00
CA PRO A 110 -10.79 -1.86 5.78
C PRO A 110 -9.43 -1.65 6.45
N VAL A 111 -8.79 -2.75 6.85
CA VAL A 111 -7.40 -2.76 7.33
C VAL A 111 -6.54 -3.44 6.27
N LEU A 112 -5.46 -2.78 5.86
CA LEU A 112 -4.57 -3.24 4.80
C LEU A 112 -3.15 -3.33 5.36
N VAL A 113 -2.41 -4.36 4.97
CA VAL A 113 -0.97 -4.47 5.23
C VAL A 113 -0.22 -4.43 3.90
N ALA A 114 0.58 -3.38 3.72
CA ALA A 114 1.54 -3.31 2.62
C ALA A 114 2.82 -4.05 3.05
N TYR A 115 3.06 -5.23 2.48
CA TYR A 115 4.12 -6.13 2.93
C TYR A 115 4.99 -6.63 1.77
N ASN A 116 5.59 -5.71 1.00
CA ASN A 116 6.35 -6.09 -0.20
C ASN A 116 7.67 -5.35 -0.41
N VAL A 117 8.34 -4.94 0.68
CA VAL A 117 9.68 -4.34 0.61
C VAL A 117 10.73 -5.43 0.35
N PRO A 118 11.75 -5.22 -0.52
CA PRO A 118 12.85 -6.16 -0.70
C PRO A 118 13.60 -6.45 0.62
N GLY A 119 13.95 -7.72 0.86
CA GLY A 119 14.65 -8.13 2.08
C GLY A 119 13.86 -7.96 3.39
N ARG A 120 12.54 -7.73 3.32
CA ARG A 120 11.66 -7.44 4.48
C ARG A 120 11.73 -8.45 5.63
N ASP A 121 12.05 -9.70 5.31
CA ASP A 121 12.08 -10.82 6.25
C ASP A 121 13.52 -11.25 6.60
N CYS A 122 14.53 -10.46 6.20
CA CYS A 122 15.97 -10.78 6.31
C CYS A 122 16.38 -12.10 5.61
N THR A 123 15.50 -12.66 4.80
CA THR A 123 15.77 -13.76 3.88
C THR A 123 16.26 -13.17 2.55
N ARG A 124 17.31 -13.78 1.97
CA ARG A 124 18.00 -13.29 0.77
C ARG A 124 17.07 -13.07 -0.42
#